data_AF-A0A2V6CY86-F1
#
_entry.id   AF-A0A2V6CY86-F1
#
_cell.length_a   1.000
_cell.length_b   1.000
_cell.length_c   1.000
_cell.angle_alpha   90.00
_cell.angle_beta   90.00
_cell.angle_gamma   90.00
#
_symmetry.space_group_name_H-M   'P 1'
#
loop_
_entity.id
_entity.type
_entity.pdbx_description
1 polymer ?
#
loop_
_entity_poly.entity_id
_entity_poly.type
_entity_poly.pdbx_seq_one_letter_code
_entity_poly.pdbx_strand_id
1 'polypeptide(L)'
;ETMITLDESLAAAPGRDVNLLALDEALQRLESIDAEKSRMVELRFFSGLSVEETAEVMGVSPRTIDRQWQTAKAWLHRELRAA
;
A
#
# COMPACT_ATOMS: atom_id res chain seq x y z
N GLU A 1 -14.77 7.43 -27.74
CA GLU A 1 -14.13 6.46 -26.84
C GLU A 1 -12.79 7.03 -26.42
N THR A 2 -12.63 7.47 -25.16
CA THR A 2 -11.37 8.04 -24.71
C THR A 2 -10.44 6.90 -24.34
N MET A 3 -9.53 6.57 -25.26
CA MET A 3 -8.47 5.60 -25.02
C MET A 3 -7.47 6.26 -24.07
N ILE A 4 -7.41 5.78 -22.82
CA ILE A 4 -6.43 6.23 -21.83
C ILE A 4 -5.18 5.39 -22.07
N THR A 5 -4.15 6.00 -22.67
CA THR A 5 -2.82 5.41 -22.77
C THR A 5 -2.15 5.53 -21.41
N LEU A 6 -1.86 4.39 -20.78
CA LEU A 6 -1.15 4.34 -19.51
C LEU A 6 0.32 4.71 -19.75
N ASP A 7 0.72 5.90 -19.29
CA ASP A 7 2.09 6.39 -19.38
C ASP A 7 2.97 5.63 -18.37
N GLU A 8 3.83 4.75 -18.90
CA GLU A 8 4.73 3.88 -18.13
C GLU A 8 5.87 4.68 -17.44
N SER A 9 5.94 6.01 -17.63
CA SER A 9 6.95 6.87 -16.99
C SER A 9 6.67 7.20 -15.53
N LEU A 10 5.55 6.73 -14.96
CA LEU A 10 5.32 6.77 -13.50
C LEU A 10 5.92 5.56 -12.76
N ALA A 11 6.75 4.77 -13.43
CA ALA A 11 7.46 3.66 -12.82
C ALA A 11 8.55 4.18 -11.87
N ALA A 12 8.31 3.92 -10.58
CA ALA A 12 9.22 3.87 -9.44
C ALA A 12 10.70 4.20 -9.69
N ALA A 13 11.25 5.02 -8.77
CA ALA A 13 12.68 5.32 -8.67
C ALA A 13 13.56 4.07 -8.92
N PRO A 14 14.64 4.20 -9.72
CA PRO A 14 15.46 3.07 -10.13
C PRO A 14 16.08 2.38 -8.91
N GLY A 15 15.78 1.09 -8.71
CA GLY A 15 16.42 0.25 -7.69
C GLY A 15 15.50 -0.62 -6.83
N ARG A 16 14.18 -0.60 -7.04
CA ARG A 16 13.25 -1.56 -6.42
C ARG A 16 12.25 -2.03 -7.45
N ASP A 17 12.54 -3.14 -8.13
CA ASP A 17 11.52 -3.95 -8.80
C ASP A 17 10.61 -4.54 -7.72
N VAL A 18 9.72 -3.72 -7.16
CA VAL A 18 8.57 -4.21 -6.43
C VAL A 18 7.70 -4.86 -7.49
N ASN A 19 7.56 -6.18 -7.43
CA ASN A 19 6.61 -6.89 -8.26
C ASN A 19 5.20 -6.40 -7.89
N LEU A 20 4.71 -5.41 -8.65
CA LEU A 20 3.42 -4.75 -8.41
C LEU A 20 2.27 -5.76 -8.40
N LEU A 21 2.36 -6.81 -9.22
CA LEU A 21 1.37 -7.89 -9.25
C LEU A 21 1.39 -8.70 -7.95
N ALA A 22 2.58 -9.09 -7.46
CA ALA A 22 2.70 -9.78 -6.19
C ALA A 22 2.28 -8.91 -4.99
N LEU A 23 2.51 -7.60 -5.06
CA LEU A 23 2.03 -6.63 -4.07
C LEU A 23 0.50 -6.52 -4.08
N ASP A 24 -0.11 -6.43 -5.26
CA ASP A 24 -1.57 -6.37 -5.43
C ASP A 24 -2.22 -7.63 -4.84
N GLU A 25 -1.71 -8.82 -5.18
CA GLU A 25 -2.20 -10.07 -4.60
C GLU A 25 -2.01 -10.13 -3.07
N ALA A 26 -0.87 -9.67 -2.56
CA ALA A 26 -0.63 -9.61 -1.13
C ALA A 26 -1.60 -8.65 -0.44
N LEU A 27 -1.95 -7.53 -1.07
CA LEU A 27 -2.94 -6.59 -0.54
C LEU A 27 -4.35 -7.19 -0.55
N GLN A 28 -4.77 -7.88 -1.61
CA GLN A 28 -6.05 -8.59 -1.63
C GLN A 28 -6.13 -9.63 -0.50
N ARG A 29 -5.03 -10.34 -0.22
CA ARG A 29 -4.95 -11.26 0.94
C ARG A 29 -5.01 -10.49 2.27
N LEU A 30 -4.32 -9.35 2.37
CA LEU A 30 -4.36 -8.52 3.58
C LEU A 30 -5.77 -8.00 3.85
N GLU A 31 -6.49 -7.56 2.82
CA GLU A 31 -7.87 -7.07 2.92
C GLU A 31 -8.81 -8.13 3.49
N SER A 32 -8.63 -9.39 3.07
CA SER A 32 -9.43 -10.52 3.61
C SER A 32 -9.18 -10.79 5.10
N ILE A 33 -8.03 -10.37 5.63
CA ILE A 33 -7.66 -10.53 7.04
C ILE A 33 -8.01 -9.28 7.85
N ASP A 34 -7.70 -8.11 7.29
CA ASP A 34 -7.81 -6.80 7.92
C ASP A 34 -7.95 -5.71 6.85
N ALA A 35 -9.20 -5.40 6.51
CA ALA A 35 -9.54 -4.40 5.51
C ALA A 35 -9.04 -2.99 5.88
N GLU A 36 -8.99 -2.63 7.17
CA GLU A 36 -8.48 -1.33 7.60
C GLU A 36 -6.98 -1.19 7.33
N LYS A 37 -6.21 -2.25 7.56
CA LYS A 37 -4.78 -2.25 7.22
C LYS A 37 -4.54 -2.25 5.72
N SER A 38 -5.33 -2.97 4.91
CA SER A 38 -5.21 -2.90 3.45
C SER A 38 -5.44 -1.47 2.95
N ARG A 39 -6.54 -0.86 3.38
CA ARG A 39 -6.88 0.53 3.05
C ARG A 39 -5.78 1.52 3.45
N MET A 40 -5.20 1.35 4.64
CA MET A 40 -4.07 2.16 5.08
C MET A 40 -2.86 2.01 4.15
N VAL A 41 -2.56 0.80 3.69
CA VAL A 41 -1.44 0.59 2.78
C VAL A 41 -1.70 1.20 1.42
N GLU A 42 -2.91 1.06 0.88
CA GLU A 42 -3.28 1.67 -0.39
C GLU A 42 -3.16 3.19 -0.35
N LEU A 43 -3.67 3.82 0.72
CA LEU A 43 -3.60 5.27 0.91
C LEU A 43 -2.14 5.76 0.91
N ARG A 44 -1.24 5.00 1.54
CA ARG A 44 0.15 5.40 1.68
C ARG A 44 1.04 5.03 0.51
N PHE A 45 0.77 3.92 -0.14
CA PHE A 45 1.63 3.37 -1.19
C PHE A 45 1.17 3.78 -2.58
N PHE A 46 -0.14 3.82 -2.85
CA PHE A 46 -0.68 4.19 -4.16
C PHE A 46 -1.08 5.66 -4.26
N SER A 47 -1.71 6.24 -3.24
CA SER A 47 -2.01 7.69 -3.25
C SER A 47 -0.89 8.58 -2.69
N GLY A 48 0.18 7.99 -2.16
CA GLY A 48 1.36 8.72 -1.67
C GLY A 48 1.11 9.57 -0.42
N LEU A 49 0.04 9.28 0.34
CA LEU A 49 -0.33 10.06 1.52
C LEU A 49 0.67 9.89 2.67
N SER A 50 0.89 10.99 3.40
CA SER A 50 1.63 11.00 4.67
C SER A 50 0.87 10.25 5.78
N VAL A 51 1.54 10.03 6.91
CA VAL A 51 0.92 9.38 8.08
C VAL A 51 -0.22 10.25 8.62
N GLU A 52 -0.02 11.55 8.62
CA GLU A 52 -0.94 12.57 9.09
C GLU A 52 -2.19 12.63 8.21
N GLU A 53 -2.02 12.70 6.89
CA GLU A 53 -3.15 12.70 5.95
C GLU A 53 -3.91 11.37 5.98
N THR A 54 -3.20 10.24 6.08
CA THR A 54 -3.83 8.93 6.22
C THR A 54 -4.64 8.84 7.52
N ALA A 55 -4.12 9.41 8.61
CA ALA A 55 -4.79 9.44 9.90
C ALA A 55 -6.09 10.26 9.86
N GLU A 56 -6.06 11.40 9.16
CA GLU A 56 -7.23 12.23 8.93
C GLU A 56 -8.30 11.49 8.10
N VAL A 57 -7.91 10.86 6.98
CA VAL A 57 -8.82 10.08 6.13
C VAL A 57 -9.44 8.89 6.88
N MET A 58 -8.66 8.22 7.73
CA MET A 58 -9.10 7.06 8.49
C MET A 58 -9.80 7.43 9.81
N GLY A 59 -9.81 8.71 10.22
CA GLY A 59 -10.40 9.16 11.47
C GLY A 59 -9.71 8.63 12.73
N VAL A 60 -8.40 8.33 12.66
CA VAL A 60 -7.61 7.80 13.79
C VAL A 60 -6.40 8.68 14.09
N SER A 61 -5.70 8.43 15.20
CA SER A 61 -4.47 9.18 15.50
C SER A 61 -3.31 8.80 14.57
N PRO A 62 -2.40 9.74 14.22
CA PRO A 62 -1.17 9.43 13.49
C PRO A 62 -0.34 8.31 14.14
N ARG A 63 -0.34 8.26 15.47
CA ARG A 63 0.34 7.20 16.24
C ARG A 63 -0.28 5.81 16.02
N THR A 64 -1.60 5.76 15.79
CA THR A 64 -2.29 4.52 15.40
C THR A 64 -1.86 4.11 14.00
N ILE A 65 -1.84 5.04 13.03
CA ILE A 65 -1.38 4.76 11.66
C ILE A 65 0.05 4.26 11.66
N ASP A 66 0.97 4.90 12.37
CA ASP A 66 2.37 4.47 12.40
C ASP A 66 2.52 3.04 12.92
N ARG A 67 1.87 2.70 14.04
CA ARG A 67 1.89 1.34 14.59
C ARG A 67 1.33 0.30 13.61
N GLN A 68 0.18 0.60 13.02
CA GLN A 68 -0.48 -0.29 12.06
C GLN A 68 0.34 -0.45 10.79
N TRP A 69 0.96 0.63 10.33
CA TRP A 69 1.84 0.63 9.17
C TRP A 69 3.07 -0.26 9.35
N GLN A 70 3.72 -0.23 10.51
CA GLN A 70 4.85 -1.14 10.78
C GLN A 70 4.40 -2.60 10.73
N THR A 71 3.21 -2.89 11.25
CA THR A 71 2.63 -4.25 11.24
C THR A 71 2.33 -4.69 9.82
N ALA A 72 1.67 -3.84 9.02
CA ALA A 72 1.34 -4.13 7.63
C ALA A 72 2.59 -4.30 6.77
N LYS A 73 3.62 -3.45 6.94
CA LYS A 73 4.92 -3.60 6.29
C LYS A 73 5.60 -4.94 6.60
N ALA A 74 5.64 -5.33 7.88
CA ALA A 74 6.27 -6.58 8.28
C ALA A 74 5.54 -7.79 7.68
N TRP A 75 4.21 -7.73 7.64
CA TRP A 75 3.37 -8.75 7.02
C TRP A 75 3.61 -8.80 5.49
N LEU A 76 3.53 -7.67 4.79
CA LEU A 76 3.74 -7.61 3.34
C LEU A 76 5.12 -8.11 2.94
N HIS A 77 6.16 -7.72 3.68
CA HIS A 77 7.51 -8.19 3.42
C HIS A 77 7.67 -9.71 3.65
N ARG A 78 6.89 -10.31 4.55
CA ARG A 78 6.85 -11.77 4.70
C ARG A 78 6.14 -12.43 3.52
N GLU A 79 4.98 -11.93 3.14
CA GLU A 79 4.20 -12.50 2.03
C GLU A 79 4.94 -12.38 0.69
N LEU A 80 5.54 -11.23 0.41
CA LEU A 80 6.33 -11.00 -0.80
C LEU A 80 7.64 -11.80 -0.87
N ARG A 81 8.09 -12.37 0.25
CA ARG A 81 9.22 -13.33 0.26
C ARG A 81 8.78 -14.78 0.11
N ALA A 82 7.51 -15.07 0.37
CA ALA A 82 6.94 -16.41 0.27
C ALA A 82 6.35 -16.69 -1.13
N ALA A 83 6.00 -15.62 -1.87
CA ALA A 83 5.67 -15.64 -3.29
C ALA A 83 6.92 -15.79 -4.17
#